data_AF-A0A5Q4DZC2-F1
#
_entry.id   AF-A0A5Q4DZC2-F1
#
_cell.length_a   1.000
_cell.length_b   1.000
_cell.length_c   1.000
_cell.angle_alpha   90.00
_cell.angle_beta   90.00
_cell.angle_gamma   90.00
#
_symmetry.space_group_name_H-M   'P 1'
#
loop_
_entity.id
_entity.type
_entity.pdbx_description
1 polymer ?
#
loop_
_entity_poly.entity_id
_entity_poly.type
_entity_poly.pdbx_seq_one_letter_code
_entity_poly.pdbx_strand_id
1 'polypeptide(L)' 'MSKQGEVVFFIDWSISQRSVPEALRATGATVETHLDHFPPEAADVDWLPAVSDRGWVVLLNG' A
#
# COMPACT_ATOMS: atom_id res chain seq x y z
N MET A 1 -5.94 15.72 9.07
CA MET A 1 -4.66 15.68 9.80
C MET A 1 -4.48 14.25 10.28
N SER A 2 -3.68 13.45 9.57
CA SER A 2 -3.25 12.14 10.08
C SER A 2 -2.45 12.38 11.36
N LYS A 3 -2.69 11.54 12.36
CA LYS A 3 -2.12 11.69 13.70
C LYS A 3 -0.61 11.45 13.57
N GLN A 4 0.23 12.33 14.14
CA GLN A 4 1.68 12.11 14.14
C GLN A 4 1.98 10.68 14.64
N GLY A 5 2.61 9.84 13.80
CA GLY A 5 2.93 8.44 14.09
C GLY A 5 2.03 7.39 13.41
N GLU A 6 1.08 7.79 12.56
CA GLU A 6 0.23 6.84 11.83
C GLU A 6 0.98 6.24 10.63
N VAL A 7 1.27 4.94 10.71
CA VAL A 7 1.89 4.17 9.62
C VAL A 7 0.82 3.79 8.62
N VAL A 8 1.04 4.14 7.35
CA VAL A 8 0.21 3.70 6.23
C VAL A 8 0.91 2.56 5.51
N PHE A 9 0.22 1.42 5.40
CA PHE A 9 0.70 0.29 4.63
C PHE A 9 0.20 0.41 3.19
N PHE A 10 1.12 0.33 2.24
CA PHE A 10 0.80 0.20 0.82
C PHE A 10 0.97 -1.25 0.38
N ILE A 11 -0.09 -1.85 -0.13
CA ILE A 11 -0.11 -3.26 -0.56
C ILE A 11 0.10 -3.34 -2.06
N ASP A 12 1.21 -3.95 -2.47
CA ASP A 12 1.52 -4.22 -3.88
C ASP A 12 0.44 -5.10 -4.55
N TRP A 13 0.32 -4.97 -5.88
CA TRP A 13 -0.63 -5.72 -6.69
C TRP A 13 -0.57 -7.23 -6.43
N SER A 14 0.63 -7.80 -6.34
CA SER A 14 0.83 -9.24 -6.15
C SER A 14 0.23 -9.79 -4.85
N ILE A 15 0.11 -8.95 -3.81
CA ILE A 15 -0.46 -9.30 -2.50
C ILE A 15 -1.92 -8.84 -2.39
N SER A 16 -2.28 -7.75 -3.07
CA SER A 16 -3.58 -7.09 -2.94
C SER A 16 -4.78 -7.94 -3.37
N GLN A 17 -4.59 -8.98 -4.20
CA GLN A 17 -5.64 -9.93 -4.59
C GLN A 17 -6.04 -10.93 -3.49
N ARG A 18 -5.38 -10.87 -2.32
CA ARG A 18 -5.61 -11.79 -1.19
C ARG A 18 -6.27 -11.05 -0.03
N SER A 19 -6.52 -11.76 1.07
CA SER A 19 -7.13 -11.21 2.29
C SER A 19 -6.25 -10.23 3.09
N VAL A 20 -5.07 -9.86 2.61
CA VAL A 20 -4.09 -9.05 3.37
C VAL A 20 -4.58 -7.63 3.64
N PRO A 21 -5.11 -6.86 2.66
CA PRO A 21 -5.61 -5.51 2.94
C PRO A 21 -6.75 -5.53 3.96
N GLU A 22 -7.66 -6.48 3.84
CA GLU A 22 -8.80 -6.64 4.77
C GLU A 22 -8.34 -7.01 6.17
N ALA A 23 -7.40 -7.96 6.30
CA ALA A 23 -6.86 -8.37 7.59
C ALA A 23 -6.13 -7.23 8.30
N LEU A 24 -5.35 -6.43 7.58
CA LEU A 24 -4.67 -5.25 8.14
C LEU A 24 -5.67 -4.16 8.53
N ARG A 25 -6.68 -3.89 7.71
CA ARG A 25 -7.73 -2.92 8.06
C ARG A 25 -8.50 -3.38 9.30
N ALA A 26 -8.73 -4.69 9.47
CA ALA A 26 -9.42 -5.23 10.65
C ALA A 26 -8.64 -5.03 11.97
N THR A 27 -7.33 -4.80 11.94
CA THR A 27 -6.54 -4.43 13.14
C THR A 27 -6.55 -2.93 13.42
N GLY A 28 -7.22 -2.14 12.59
CA GLY A 28 -7.26 -0.68 12.68
C GLY A 28 -6.08 0.02 11.98
N ALA A 29 -5.29 -0.70 11.17
CA ALA A 29 -4.23 -0.10 10.38
C ALA A 29 -4.80 0.66 9.16
N THR A 30 -4.09 1.69 8.74
CA THR A 30 -4.41 2.46 7.53
C THR A 30 -3.74 1.79 6.35
N VAL A 31 -4.53 1.41 5.33
CA VAL A 31 -4.10 0.57 4.23
C VAL A 31 -4.58 1.11 2.89
N GLU A 32 -3.61 1.37 2.03
CA GLU A 32 -3.77 1.76 0.63
C GLU A 32 -3.33 0.57 -0.24
N THR A 33 -4.00 0.31 -1.35
CA THR A 33 -3.62 -0.78 -2.26
C THR A 33 -3.15 -0.24 -3.59
N HIS A 34 -2.39 -1.05 -4.33
CA HIS A 34 -1.93 -0.69 -5.67
C HIS A 34 -3.07 -0.22 -6.57
N LEU A 35 -4.20 -0.94 -6.60
CA LEU A 35 -5.35 -0.59 -7.43
C LEU A 35 -6.06 0.70 -7.01
N ASP A 36 -5.89 1.15 -5.77
CA ASP A 36 -6.49 2.42 -5.33
C ASP A 36 -5.79 3.62 -6.00
N HIS A 37 -4.54 3.46 -6.47
CA HIS A 37 -3.69 4.55 -6.96
C HIS A 37 -3.12 4.34 -8.37
N PHE A 38 -2.97 3.10 -8.82
CA PHE A 38 -2.25 2.74 -10.04
C PHE A 38 -2.95 1.59 -10.79
N PRO A 39 -2.79 1.50 -12.12
CA PRO A 39 -3.29 0.37 -12.87
C PRO A 39 -2.55 -0.94 -12.51
N PRO A 40 -3.19 -2.12 -12.68
CA PRO A 40 -2.60 -3.42 -12.37
C PRO A 40 -1.21 -3.69 -12.99
N GLU A 41 -0.94 -3.10 -14.14
CA GLU A 41 0.27 -3.31 -14.96
C GLU A 41 1.32 -2.19 -14.78
N ALA A 42 1.14 -1.29 -13.79
CA ALA A 42 2.09 -0.21 -13.56
C ALA A 42 3.46 -0.78 -13.17
N ALA A 43 4.52 -0.33 -13.85
CA ALA A 43 5.87 -0.79 -13.55
C ALA A 43 6.37 -0.18 -12.24
N ASP A 44 7.25 -0.89 -11.54
CA ASP A 44 7.85 -0.46 -10.27
C ASP A 44 8.43 0.95 -10.29
N VAL A 45 9.05 1.33 -11.42
CA VAL A 45 9.63 2.66 -11.63
C VAL A 45 8.59 3.79 -11.64
N ASP A 46 7.34 3.48 -11.93
CA ASP A 46 6.25 4.44 -12.04
C ASP A 46 5.56 4.68 -10.68
N TRP A 47 5.47 3.64 -9.82
CA TRP A 47 4.69 3.71 -8.58
C TRP A 47 5.53 3.76 -7.30
N LEU A 48 6.69 3.07 -7.24
CA LEU A 48 7.53 3.04 -6.03
C LEU A 48 7.99 4.44 -5.57
N PRO A 49 8.43 5.35 -6.46
CA PRO A 49 8.80 6.70 -6.05
C PRO A 49 7.61 7.45 -5.47
N ALA A 50 6.44 7.36 -6.10
CA ALA A 50 5.23 8.05 -5.66
C ALA A 50 4.74 7.56 -4.29
N VAL A 51 4.87 6.27 -3.99
CA VAL A 51 4.54 5.69 -2.67
C VAL A 51 5.59 6.06 -1.62
N SER A 52 6.87 6.06 -2.01
CA SER A 52 7.99 6.45 -1.13
C SER A 52 7.92 7.93 -0.74
N ASP A 53 7.59 8.82 -1.68
CA ASP A 53 7.41 10.25 -1.44
C ASP A 53 6.28 10.55 -0.45
N ARG A 54 5.29 9.65 -0.34
CA ARG A 54 4.21 9.73 0.65
C ARG A 54 4.60 9.19 2.03
N GLY A 55 5.78 8.58 2.15
CA GLY A 55 6.28 7.96 3.38
C GLY A 55 5.53 6.69 3.79
N TRP A 56 4.90 5.99 2.83
CA TRP A 56 4.15 4.77 3.10
C TRP A 56 5.07 3.55 3.14
N VAL A 57 4.71 2.55 3.97
CA VAL A 57 5.44 1.29 4.08
C VAL A 57 4.92 0.31 3.03
N VAL A 58 5.77 -0.06 2.09
CA VAL A 58 5.42 -1.00 1.03
C VAL A 58 5.49 -2.44 1.53
N LEU A 59 4.42 -3.21 1.33
CA LEU A 59 4.40 -4.65 1.50
C LEU A 59 4.30 -5.30 0.11
N LEU A 60 5.36 -6.03 -0.26
CA LEU A 60 5.47 -6.78 -1.51
C LEU A 60 5.84 -8.25 -1.22
N ASN A 61 5.56 -9.15 -2.16
CA ASN A 61 5.98 -10.54 -2.06
C ASN A 61 7.38 -10.68 -2.68
N GLY A 62 8.28 -11.37 -1.98
CA GLY A 62 9.62 -11.70 -2.49
C GLY A 62 9.64 -12.97 -3.34
#